data_AF-A0A8T6UP05-F1
#
_entry.id   AF-A0A8T6UP05-F1
#
_cell.length_a   1.000
_cell.length_b   1.000
_cell.length_c   1.000
_cell.angle_alpha   90.00
_cell.angle_beta   90.00
_cell.angle_gamma   90.00
#
_symmetry.space_group_name_H-M   'P 1'
#
loop_
_entity.id
_entity.type
_entity.pdbx_description
1 polymer ?
#
loop_
_entity_poly.entity_id
_entity_poly.type
_entity_poly.pdbx_seq_one_letter_code
_entity_poly.pdbx_strand_id
1 'polypeptide(L)'
;GTSEPRKVDIRLITATNTDLERLMAKGMFRKDFYYRLKGAWLHLPPLRERKEDIPLLIEKILEESSDVAKNIGIEEEAALILTEYNYPGN
;
A
#
# COMPACT_ATOMS: atom_id res chain seq x y z
N GLY A 1 -25.87 5.64 26.65
CA GLY A 1 -25.67 4.88 25.41
C GLY A 1 -26.67 3.77 25.36
N THR A 2 -27.24 3.47 24.19
CA THR A 2 -28.22 2.38 24.02
C THR A 2 -27.48 1.12 23.54
N SER A 3 -27.89 -0.04 24.06
CA SER A 3 -27.32 -1.35 23.73
C SER A 3 -28.09 -2.09 22.64
N GLU A 4 -28.96 -1.40 21.89
CA GLU A 4 -29.80 -2.05 20.88
C GLU A 4 -29.03 -2.26 19.57
N PRO A 5 -28.99 -3.51 19.05
CA PRO A 5 -28.33 -3.81 17.79
C PRO A 5 -29.06 -3.16 16.62
N ARG A 6 -28.30 -2.51 15.71
CA ARG A 6 -28.81 -1.92 14.47
C ARG A 6 -28.28 -2.67 13.26
N LYS A 7 -29.16 -2.90 12.29
CA LYS A 7 -28.77 -3.49 11.01
C LYS A 7 -27.93 -2.48 10.22
N VAL A 8 -26.84 -2.94 9.63
CA VAL A 8 -25.95 -2.15 8.78
C VAL A 8 -25.68 -2.88 7.47
N ASP A 9 -25.48 -2.12 6.40
CA ASP A 9 -25.00 -2.58 5.11
C ASP A 9 -23.64 -1.90 4.85
N ILE A 10 -22.57 -2.69 4.80
CA ILE A 10 -21.20 -2.18 4.76
C ILE A 10 -20.34 -2.99 3.79
N ARG A 11 -19.41 -2.30 3.13
CA ARG A 11 -18.26 -2.89 2.45
C ARG A 11 -17.02 -2.69 3.31
N LEU A 12 -16.41 -3.78 3.76
CA LEU A 12 -15.20 -3.75 4.59
C LEU A 12 -13.95 -3.90 3.71
N ILE A 13 -13.03 -2.94 3.80
CA ILE A 13 -11.69 -3.00 3.20
C ILE A 13 -10.68 -2.89 4.35
N THR A 14 -9.74 -3.83 4.42
CA THR A 14 -8.71 -3.88 5.47
C THR A 14 -7.33 -4.00 4.85
N ALA A 15 -6.33 -3.38 5.47
CA ALA A 15 -4.93 -3.52 5.09
C ALA A 15 -4.07 -3.78 6.34
N THR A 16 -2.97 -4.52 6.17
CA THR A 16 -2.00 -4.78 7.24
C THR A 16 -0.61 -4.95 6.64
N ASN A 17 0.41 -4.44 7.32
CA ASN A 17 1.81 -4.68 7.00
C ASN A 17 2.40 -5.89 7.76
N THR A 18 1.58 -6.56 8.57
CA THR A 18 2.00 -7.70 9.39
C THR A 18 1.45 -9.00 8.82
N ASP A 19 2.28 -10.04 8.84
CA ASP A 19 1.90 -11.40 8.47
C ASP A 19 0.85 -11.96 9.46
N LEU A 20 -0.41 -12.00 8.99
CA LEU A 20 -1.53 -12.52 9.76
C LEU A 20 -1.43 -14.03 10.01
N GLU A 21 -0.84 -14.80 9.10
CA GLU A 21 -0.67 -16.24 9.28
C GLU A 21 0.27 -16.51 10.46
N ARG A 22 1.37 -15.76 10.54
CA ARG A 22 2.30 -15.81 11.67
C ARG A 22 1.63 -15.38 12.99
N LEU A 23 0.81 -14.33 12.98
CA LEU A 23 0.09 -13.88 14.19
C LEU A 23 -0.97 -14.88 14.65
N MET A 24 -1.69 -15.52 13.72
CA MET A 24 -2.65 -16.58 14.04
C MET A 24 -1.95 -17.81 14.65
N ALA A 25 -0.77 -18.16 14.15
CA ALA A 25 0.04 -19.26 14.71
C ALA A 25 0.47 -18.98 16.17
N LYS A 26 0.71 -17.70 16.51
CA LYS A 26 1.04 -17.25 17.87
C LYS A 26 -0.19 -17.05 18.78
N GLY A 27 -1.41 -17.27 18.29
CA GLY A 27 -2.64 -17.00 19.03
C GLY A 27 -2.94 -15.51 19.24
N MET A 28 -2.21 -14.62 18.58
CA MET A 28 -2.36 -13.17 18.68
C MET A 28 -3.40 -12.61 17.71
N PHE A 29 -3.88 -13.44 16.77
CA PHE A 29 -4.93 -13.06 15.82
C PHE A 29 -6.02 -14.13 15.71
N ARG A 30 -7.27 -13.67 15.65
CA ARG A 30 -8.46 -14.50 15.58
C ARG A 30 -8.61 -15.16 14.20
N LYS A 31 -8.52 -16.49 14.18
CA LYS A 31 -8.66 -17.29 12.95
C LYS A 31 -10.01 -17.08 12.27
N ASP A 32 -11.09 -17.03 13.04
CA ASP A 32 -12.44 -16.85 12.51
C ASP A 32 -12.65 -15.48 11.85
N PHE A 33 -12.02 -14.43 12.36
CA PHE A 33 -12.02 -13.11 11.72
C PHE A 33 -11.19 -13.10 10.43
N TYR A 34 -10.00 -13.71 10.44
CA TYR A 34 -9.15 -13.84 9.25
C TYR A 34 -9.90 -14.48 8.07
N TYR A 35 -10.58 -15.61 8.30
CA TYR A 35 -11.30 -16.31 7.24
C TYR A 35 -12.51 -15.52 6.71
N ARG A 36 -13.10 -14.61 7.50
CA ARG A 36 -14.14 -13.68 7.01
C ARG A 36 -13.56 -12.57 6.14
N LEU A 37 -12.32 -12.17 6.38
CA LEU A 37 -11.62 -11.16 5.57
C LEU A 37 -11.05 -11.75 4.27
N LYS A 38 -10.62 -13.01 4.27
CA LYS A 38 -9.89 -13.67 3.15
C LYS A 38 -10.76 -13.96 1.90
N GLY A 39 -11.83 -13.20 1.66
CA GLY A 39 -12.64 -13.32 0.44
C GLY A 39 -11.86 -12.91 -0.80
N ALA A 40 -11.29 -11.70 -0.80
CA ALA A 40 -10.40 -11.20 -1.85
C ALA A 40 -9.14 -10.62 -1.20
N TRP A 41 -7.98 -11.18 -1.54
CA TRP A 41 -6.69 -10.76 -1.02
C TRP A 41 -5.86 -10.13 -2.14
N LEU A 42 -5.36 -8.91 -1.90
CA LEU A 42 -4.43 -8.23 -2.78
C LEU A 42 -3.09 -8.09 -2.05
N HIS A 43 -2.06 -8.77 -2.55
CA HIS A 43 -0.70 -8.55 -2.09
C HIS A 43 -0.13 -7.34 -2.84
N LEU A 44 0.31 -6.32 -2.12
CA LEU A 44 1.01 -5.18 -2.67
C LEU A 44 2.52 -5.40 -2.50
N PRO A 45 3.26 -5.73 -3.58
CA PRO A 45 4.70 -5.89 -3.48
C PRO A 45 5.38 -4.56 -3.14
N PRO A 46 6.51 -4.61 -2.41
CA PRO A 46 7.29 -3.42 -2.10
C PRO A 46 7.87 -2.80 -3.37
N LEU A 47 8.17 -1.50 -3.36
CA LEU A 47 8.59 -0.77 -4.57
C LEU A 47 9.84 -1.37 -5.26
N ARG A 48 10.77 -1.92 -4.48
CA ARG A 48 11.96 -2.64 -4.99
C ARG A 48 11.67 -3.88 -5.84
N GLU A 49 10.46 -4.45 -5.74
CA GLU A 49 10.01 -5.61 -6.53
C GLU A 49 9.18 -5.19 -7.75
N ARG A 50 8.95 -3.88 -7.93
CA ARG A 50 8.20 -3.27 -9.03
C ARG A 50 8.91 -2.00 -9.51
N LYS A 51 10.19 -2.16 -9.86
CA LYS A 51 11.06 -1.03 -10.27
C LYS A 51 10.55 -0.33 -11.54
N GLU A 52 9.80 -1.05 -12.37
CA GLU A 52 9.21 -0.55 -13.60
C GLU A 52 8.15 0.54 -13.34
N ASP A 53 7.57 0.58 -12.13
CA ASP A 53 6.61 1.59 -11.71
C ASP A 53 7.30 2.92 -11.32
N ILE A 54 8.60 2.90 -11.01
CA ILE A 54 9.33 4.06 -10.46
C ILE A 54 9.32 5.27 -11.41
N PRO A 55 9.57 5.14 -12.72
CA PRO A 55 9.51 6.28 -13.63
C PRO A 55 8.14 6.96 -13.65
N LEU A 56 7.06 6.17 -13.67
CA LEU A 56 5.69 6.69 -13.67
C LEU A 56 5.35 7.38 -12.35
N LEU A 57 5.83 6.83 -11.22
CA LEU A 57 5.66 7.45 -9.91
C LEU A 57 6.40 8.77 -9.79
N ILE A 58 7.63 8.87 -10.32
CA ILE A 58 8.40 10.12 -10.33
C ILE A 58 7.64 11.19 -11.10
N GLU A 59 7.17 10.88 -12.32
CA GLU A 59 6.37 11.81 -13.13
C GLU A 59 5.13 12.28 -12.37
N LYS A 60 4.38 11.35 -11.75
CA LYS A 60 3.16 11.68 -11.03
C LYS A 60 3.42 12.54 -9.79
N ILE A 61 4.46 12.23 -9.02
CA ILE A 61 4.83 12.99 -7.82
C ILE A 61 5.30 14.39 -8.20
N LEU A 62 6.07 14.54 -9.28
CA LEU A 62 6.50 15.86 -9.78
C LEU A 62 5.30 16.71 -10.23
N GLU A 63 4.33 16.09 -10.91
CA GLU A 63 3.07 16.74 -11.29
C GLU A 63 2.33 17.26 -10.05
N GLU A 64 2.09 16.39 -9.05
CA GLU A 64 1.36 16.72 -7.82
C GLU A 64 2.09 17.72 -6.90
N SER A 65 3.42 17.71 -6.91
CA SER A 65 4.24 18.59 -6.05
C SER A 65 4.44 19.99 -6.64
N SER A 66 4.05 20.21 -7.89
CA SER A 66 4.25 21.49 -8.59
C SER A 66 3.04 22.41 -8.39
N ASP A 67 2.99 23.14 -7.27
CA ASP A 67 1.91 24.12 -6.99
C ASP A 67 1.86 25.26 -8.04
N VAL A 68 2.94 25.47 -8.80
CA VAL A 68 3.03 26.55 -9.78
C VAL A 68 3.84 26.08 -10.98
N ALA A 69 3.14 25.64 -12.02
CA ALA A 69 3.52 25.76 -13.43
C ALA A 69 5.03 25.76 -13.71
N LYS A 70 5.70 24.61 -13.59
CA LYS A 70 6.97 24.36 -14.27
C LYS A 70 7.02 22.91 -14.72
N ASN A 71 7.40 22.70 -15.98
CA ASN A 71 7.85 21.42 -16.52
C ASN A 71 9.12 20.97 -15.79
N ILE A 72 8.98 20.52 -14.54
CA ILE A 72 10.08 19.95 -13.77
C ILE A 72 10.24 18.52 -14.28
N GLY A 73 11.24 18.34 -15.13
CA GLY A 73 11.70 17.02 -15.51
C GLY A 73 12.74 16.51 -14.52
N ILE A 74 13.01 15.22 -14.59
CA ILE A 74 14.17 14.60 -13.94
C ILE A 74 15.24 14.35 -15.00
N GLU A 75 16.51 14.57 -14.64
CA GLU A 75 17.63 14.15 -15.49
C GLU A 75 17.68 12.63 -15.60
N GLU A 76 18.08 12.10 -16.75
CA GLU A 76 18.11 10.66 -17.01
C GLU A 76 19.00 9.92 -15.99
N GLU A 77 20.15 10.49 -15.64
CA GLU A 77 21.07 9.95 -14.64
C GLU A 77 20.42 9.87 -13.25
N ALA A 78 19.66 10.89 -12.85
CA ALA A 78 18.92 10.90 -11.60
C ALA A 78 17.79 9.85 -11.61
N ALA A 79 17.08 9.69 -12.73
CA ALA A 79 16.05 8.67 -12.88
C ALA A 79 16.62 7.25 -12.76
N LEU A 80 17.81 6.99 -13.32
CA LEU A 80 18.50 5.72 -13.18
C LEU A 80 18.87 5.42 -11.73
N ILE A 81 19.43 6.41 -11.01
CA ILE A 81 19.79 6.27 -9.60
C ILE A 81 18.56 5.99 -8.73
N LEU A 82 17.46 6.72 -8.97
CA LEU A 82 16.21 6.50 -8.24
C LEU A 82 15.65 5.12 -8.53
N THR A 83 15.68 4.66 -9.79
CA THR A 83 15.20 3.32 -10.17
C THR A 83 15.99 2.19 -9.48
N GLU A 84 17.28 2.39 -9.25
CA GLU A 84 18.13 1.40 -8.58
C GLU A 84 18.07 1.44 -7.04
N TYR A 85 17.47 2.47 -6.45
CA TYR A 85 17.35 2.57 -5.00
C TYR A 85 16.40 1.49 -4.45
N ASN A 86 16.69 0.98 -3.25
CA ASN A 86 15.97 -0.15 -2.66
C ASN A 86 14.66 0.21 -1.94
N TYR A 87 14.37 1.51 -1.77
CA TYR A 87 13.16 2.02 -1.12
C TYR A 87 12.73 1.21 0.13
N PRO A 88 13.51 1.21 1.22
CA PRO A 88 13.13 0.50 2.45
C PRO A 88 11.82 1.00 3.06
N GLY A 89 11.38 2.22 2.73
CA GLY A 89 10.09 2.80 3.13
C GLY A 89 8.94 2.56 2.14
N ASN A 90 9.23 2.05 0.94
CA ASN A 90 8.48 2.33 -0.29
C ASN A 90 8.51 3.81 -0.68
#